data_AF-A0A7K0U2A9-F1
#
_entry.id   AF-A0A7K0U2A9-F1
#
_cell.length_a   1.000
_cell.length_b   1.000
_cell.length_c   1.000
_cell.angle_alpha   90.00
_cell.angle_beta   90.00
_cell.angle_gamma   90.00
#
_symmetry.space_group_name_H-M   'P 1'
#
loop_
_entity.id
_entity.type
_entity.pdbx_description
1 polymer ?
#
loop_
_entity_poly.entity_id
_entity_poly.type
_entity_poly.pdbx_seq_one_letter_code
_entity_poly.pdbx_strand_id
1 'polypeptide(L)'
;MRLGGRGGSTISVLGCLHQLGGVTVSKPVVPALKSELSHVLALDDLTEPLVIQRLLRYAKEQPGAPAVCDLVDTWSFAELMGRAAAVARQISEGSALGPIVLLVDRSLDSVAGALGVLWAGSMLIPVDAGEPTDRIREVAGRCGTTRVVDATARPRPLLTGLHVEPITRDTIGLSHWPEPTMRRGDTPMLVLFTSGSTGRAKGVLRTLDDLNELVILGERSQTFYFPCRTAVFMPINWLGGLNAGVFGLSSGRFTVFVDPTKSLTNDLLARLTTLGVEQLMMPASLLRAISSNRPSGSAPSTVRRLATMGDALYWADVEAAAACFGPDVSVTTMYGATEGNGMFGINTVSTTGPFGDGLLPIGCPAPTLTVRLDFDNVTDEQREAGIGELIYRGLLSDGYLDDPELNALRYGVDPDGVP
;
A
#
# COMPACT_ATOMS: atom_id res chain seq x y z
N MET A 1 26.98 0.84 33.65
CA MET A 1 27.69 -0.44 33.43
C MET A 1 26.78 -1.32 32.57
N ARG A 2 27.33 -1.92 31.51
CA ARG A 2 26.64 -2.42 30.30
C ARG A 2 25.62 -3.54 30.52
N LEU A 3 24.51 -3.47 29.79
CA LEU A 3 23.61 -4.55 29.32
C LEU A 3 23.16 -4.08 27.91
N GLY A 4 23.48 -4.63 26.73
CA GLY A 4 23.88 -5.97 26.29
C GLY A 4 22.64 -6.86 26.16
N GLY A 5 22.04 -7.18 25.02
CA GLY A 5 22.21 -6.83 23.61
C GLY A 5 20.88 -7.11 22.88
N ARG A 6 20.55 -6.37 21.82
CA ARG A 6 19.33 -6.57 21.01
C ARG A 6 19.61 -7.65 19.97
N GLY A 7 18.87 -8.76 20.03
CA GLY A 7 18.88 -9.79 19.00
C GLY A 7 18.29 -9.25 17.70
N GLY A 8 19.05 -9.36 16.62
CA GLY A 8 18.55 -9.18 15.26
C GLY A 8 17.69 -10.37 14.88
N SER A 9 16.47 -10.11 14.41
CA SER A 9 15.56 -11.12 13.89
C SER A 9 16.01 -11.52 12.48
N THR A 10 16.72 -12.64 12.36
CA THR A 10 17.09 -13.26 11.10
C THR A 10 15.87 -14.02 10.54
N ILE A 11 15.38 -13.64 9.36
CA ILE A 11 14.26 -14.30 8.68
C ILE A 11 14.81 -15.47 7.86
N SER A 12 14.51 -16.70 8.28
CA SER A 12 14.82 -17.94 7.54
C SER A 12 13.74 -18.21 6.50
N VAL A 13 14.11 -18.26 5.22
CA VAL A 13 13.19 -18.44 4.07
C VAL A 13 13.04 -19.94 3.77
N LEU A 14 12.01 -20.60 4.33
CA LEU A 14 11.64 -21.98 3.98
C LEU A 14 10.11 -22.11 3.75
N GLY A 15 9.71 -22.27 2.49
CA GLY A 15 8.40 -22.83 2.11
C GLY A 15 7.73 -22.20 0.88
N CYS A 16 7.82 -22.84 -0.29
CA CYS A 16 6.85 -22.65 -1.39
C CYS A 16 6.53 -24.02 -2.04
N LEU A 17 5.23 -24.21 -2.38
CA LEU A 17 4.57 -25.20 -3.26
C LEU A 17 4.07 -26.57 -2.72
N HIS A 18 2.75 -26.66 -2.49
CA HIS A 18 1.83 -27.56 -3.23
C HIS A 18 0.35 -27.20 -2.94
N GLN A 19 -0.47 -27.01 -3.97
CA GLN A 19 -1.87 -27.50 -4.00
C GLN A 19 -2.41 -27.56 -5.44
N LEU A 20 -2.08 -28.65 -6.12
CA LEU A 20 -2.97 -29.35 -7.05
C LEU A 20 -2.77 -30.85 -6.81
N GLY A 21 -3.76 -31.52 -6.21
CA GLY A 21 -3.78 -32.98 -6.01
C GLY A 21 -3.11 -33.46 -4.72
N GLY A 22 -3.92 -33.96 -3.77
CA GLY A 22 -3.51 -34.26 -2.41
C GLY A 22 -2.47 -35.37 -2.25
N VAL A 23 -1.49 -35.13 -1.37
CA VAL A 23 -0.69 -36.11 -0.60
C VAL A 23 -0.16 -35.42 0.66
N THR A 24 -0.16 -36.13 1.79
CA THR A 24 0.44 -35.77 3.09
C THR A 24 1.95 -36.02 3.08
N VAL A 25 2.83 -35.07 3.45
CA VAL A 25 4.21 -35.38 3.88
C VAL A 25 4.78 -34.35 4.90
N SER A 26 5.43 -34.89 5.93
CA SER A 26 6.32 -34.28 6.92
C SER A 26 7.55 -33.55 6.34
N LYS A 27 8.04 -32.49 7.01
CA LYS A 27 9.27 -31.67 6.75
C LYS A 27 10.43 -32.35 5.98
N PRO A 28 11.36 -31.61 5.28
CA PRO A 28 11.40 -30.18 4.94
C PRO A 28 11.38 -29.96 3.40
N VAL A 29 10.68 -28.92 2.90
CA VAL A 29 10.64 -28.61 1.47
C VAL A 29 11.67 -27.53 1.13
N VAL A 30 12.83 -27.92 0.62
CA VAL A 30 13.70 -27.08 -0.24
C VAL A 30 14.24 -27.93 -1.38
N PRO A 31 13.65 -27.81 -2.58
CA PRO A 31 14.50 -27.81 -3.79
C PRO A 31 14.29 -26.62 -4.75
N ALA A 32 13.34 -25.72 -4.51
CA ALA A 32 12.88 -24.78 -5.56
C ALA A 32 13.65 -23.44 -5.70
N LEU A 33 14.57 -23.10 -4.78
CA LEU A 33 15.30 -21.80 -4.82
C LEU A 33 16.73 -21.91 -5.38
N LYS A 34 17.08 -23.02 -6.04
CA LYS A 34 18.37 -23.16 -6.76
C LYS A 34 18.34 -22.61 -8.19
N SER A 35 17.19 -22.17 -8.68
CA SER A 35 17.00 -21.63 -10.02
C SER A 35 16.19 -20.34 -9.95
N GLU A 36 16.55 -19.35 -10.76
CA GLU A 36 15.80 -18.10 -10.96
C GLU A 36 14.28 -18.38 -11.04
N LEU A 37 13.48 -17.64 -10.28
CA LEU A 37 12.02 -17.66 -10.41
C LEU A 37 11.65 -16.70 -11.53
N SER A 38 11.67 -17.20 -12.77
CA SER A 38 11.44 -16.42 -13.98
C SER A 38 9.95 -16.30 -14.32
N HIS A 39 9.31 -15.21 -13.90
CA HIS A 39 8.19 -14.64 -14.64
C HIS A 39 8.27 -13.11 -14.52
N VAL A 40 8.82 -12.46 -15.55
CA VAL A 40 8.56 -11.04 -15.79
C VAL A 40 7.42 -11.03 -16.79
N LEU A 41 6.22 -10.62 -16.37
CA LEU A 41 5.20 -10.25 -17.34
C LEU A 41 5.79 -9.14 -18.22
N ALA A 42 5.84 -9.35 -19.54
CA ALA A 42 6.27 -8.30 -20.46
C ALA A 42 5.37 -7.08 -20.24
N LEU A 43 5.97 -5.98 -19.77
CA LEU A 43 5.31 -4.73 -19.42
C LEU A 43 4.91 -3.91 -20.67
N ASP A 44 5.28 -4.40 -21.86
CA ASP A 44 5.08 -3.76 -23.17
C ASP A 44 3.59 -3.53 -23.54
N ASP A 45 2.65 -3.97 -22.70
CA ASP A 45 1.20 -3.90 -22.91
C ASP A 45 0.44 -3.05 -21.87
N LEU A 46 1.08 -2.14 -21.11
CA LEU A 46 0.41 -1.24 -20.15
C LEU A 46 -0.41 -0.12 -20.83
N THR A 47 -1.23 -0.47 -21.81
CA THR A 47 -2.22 0.41 -22.46
C THR A 47 -3.46 0.63 -21.58
N GLU A 48 -3.61 -0.14 -20.50
CA GLU A 48 -4.74 -0.08 -19.56
C GLU A 48 -4.82 1.26 -18.82
N PRO A 49 -5.98 1.91 -18.73
CA PRO A 49 -6.15 3.26 -18.18
C PRO A 49 -5.62 3.38 -16.75
N LEU A 50 -4.99 4.53 -16.46
CA LEU A 50 -4.52 4.90 -15.12
C LEU A 50 -5.65 4.78 -14.10
N VAL A 51 -5.30 4.55 -12.83
CA VAL A 51 -6.25 4.45 -11.70
C VAL A 51 -7.29 5.58 -11.71
N ILE A 52 -6.85 6.83 -11.92
CA ILE A 52 -7.78 7.98 -11.98
C ILE A 52 -8.68 7.91 -13.21
N GLN A 53 -8.18 7.47 -14.36
CA GLN A 53 -8.99 7.26 -15.57
C GLN A 53 -10.04 6.15 -15.37
N ARG A 54 -9.71 5.09 -14.61
CA ARG A 54 -10.68 4.06 -14.21
C ARG A 54 -11.79 4.66 -13.33
N LEU A 55 -11.42 5.48 -12.35
CA LEU A 55 -12.36 6.18 -11.47
C LEU A 55 -13.27 7.15 -12.23
N LEU A 56 -12.72 7.91 -13.18
CA LEU A 56 -13.49 8.78 -14.07
C LEU A 56 -14.52 8.01 -14.89
N ARG A 57 -14.14 6.85 -15.41
CA ARG A 57 -15.05 5.95 -16.11
C ARG A 57 -16.16 5.45 -15.18
N TYR A 58 -15.85 4.97 -13.98
CA TYR A 58 -16.88 4.55 -13.02
C TYR A 58 -17.83 5.67 -12.65
N ALA A 59 -17.32 6.89 -12.50
CA ALA A 59 -18.19 8.03 -12.19
C ALA A 59 -19.12 8.44 -13.34
N LYS A 60 -18.81 8.05 -14.58
CA LYS A 60 -19.69 8.21 -15.75
C LYS A 60 -20.68 7.04 -15.89
N GLU A 61 -20.21 5.82 -15.72
CA GLU A 61 -20.99 4.59 -15.94
C GLU A 61 -21.92 4.27 -14.76
N GLN A 62 -21.50 4.57 -13.54
CA GLN A 62 -22.23 4.29 -12.30
C GLN A 62 -22.13 5.47 -11.30
N PRO A 63 -22.58 6.68 -11.66
CA PRO A 63 -22.37 7.90 -10.89
C PRO A 63 -22.84 7.82 -9.44
N GLY A 64 -23.97 7.15 -9.19
CA GLY A 64 -24.56 7.00 -7.85
C GLY A 64 -24.08 5.78 -7.07
N ALA A 65 -23.20 4.94 -7.63
CA ALA A 65 -22.68 3.79 -6.90
C ALA A 65 -21.69 4.25 -5.80
N PRO A 66 -21.75 3.67 -4.58
CA PRO A 66 -20.81 4.01 -3.51
C PRO A 66 -19.36 3.73 -3.90
N ALA A 67 -18.49 4.73 -3.73
CA ALA A 67 -17.06 4.62 -3.99
C ALA A 67 -16.24 4.53 -2.70
N VAL A 68 -16.50 5.44 -1.76
CA VAL A 68 -15.69 5.57 -0.53
C VAL A 68 -16.53 5.88 0.71
N CYS A 69 -16.12 5.39 1.89
CA CYS A 69 -16.80 5.62 3.18
C CYS A 69 -15.83 5.61 4.36
N ASP A 70 -16.14 6.36 5.42
CA ASP A 70 -15.38 6.41 6.68
C ASP A 70 -16.19 5.87 7.89
N LEU A 71 -17.11 4.95 7.62
CA LEU A 71 -18.11 4.38 8.52
C LEU A 71 -19.20 5.36 9.00
N VAL A 72 -19.13 6.65 8.66
CA VAL A 72 -20.14 7.66 8.97
C VAL A 72 -20.73 8.20 7.67
N ASP A 73 -19.87 8.70 6.80
CA ASP A 73 -20.25 9.27 5.52
C ASP A 73 -19.92 8.31 4.38
N THR A 74 -20.66 8.43 3.28
CA THR A 74 -20.44 7.66 2.06
C THR A 74 -20.53 8.61 0.87
N TRP A 75 -19.52 8.57 0.00
CA TRP A 75 -19.53 9.27 -1.28
C TRP A 75 -19.60 8.27 -2.42
N SER A 76 -20.47 8.56 -3.36
CA SER A 76 -20.55 7.89 -4.66
C SER A 76 -19.34 8.21 -5.53
N PHE A 77 -19.16 7.47 -6.65
CA PHE A 77 -18.09 7.76 -7.61
C PHE A 77 -18.18 9.19 -8.18
N ALA A 78 -19.39 9.68 -8.48
CA ALA A 78 -19.56 11.05 -8.97
C ALA A 78 -19.22 12.09 -7.89
N GLU A 79 -19.57 11.84 -6.63
CA GLU A 79 -19.27 12.73 -5.51
C GLU A 79 -17.79 12.79 -5.14
N LEU A 80 -17.11 11.63 -5.14
CA LEU A 80 -15.67 11.53 -4.90
C LEU A 80 -14.91 12.26 -6.01
N MET A 81 -15.22 11.96 -7.27
CA MET A 81 -14.53 12.57 -8.40
C MET A 81 -14.89 14.04 -8.60
N GLY A 82 -16.10 14.46 -8.23
CA GLY A 82 -16.49 15.87 -8.21
C GLY A 82 -15.71 16.71 -7.20
N ARG A 83 -15.39 16.14 -6.03
CA ARG A 83 -14.50 16.75 -5.03
C ARG A 83 -13.04 16.74 -5.50
N ALA A 84 -12.56 15.62 -6.04
CA ALA A 84 -11.22 15.56 -6.61
C ALA A 84 -11.03 16.58 -7.75
N ALA A 85 -12.04 16.79 -8.59
CA ALA A 85 -12.06 17.81 -9.64
C ALA A 85 -12.00 19.24 -9.05
N ALA A 86 -12.72 19.51 -7.95
CA ALA A 86 -12.66 20.79 -7.26
C ALA A 86 -11.24 21.08 -6.73
N VAL A 87 -10.62 20.06 -6.12
CA VAL A 87 -9.23 20.14 -5.64
C VAL A 87 -8.27 20.37 -6.81
N ALA A 88 -8.43 19.65 -7.91
CA ALA A 88 -7.58 19.81 -9.09
C ALA A 88 -7.66 21.23 -9.65
N ARG A 89 -8.87 21.82 -9.65
CA ARG A 89 -9.10 23.21 -10.04
C ARG A 89 -8.41 24.19 -9.08
N GLN A 90 -8.59 24.03 -7.77
CA GLN A 90 -7.93 24.86 -6.76
C GLN A 90 -6.41 24.86 -6.97
N ILE A 91 -5.81 23.68 -7.16
CA ILE A 91 -4.37 23.52 -7.38
C ILE A 91 -3.92 24.23 -8.66
N SER A 92 -4.67 24.05 -9.75
CA SER A 92 -4.33 24.64 -11.06
C SER A 92 -4.47 26.17 -11.08
N GLU A 93 -5.41 26.74 -10.32
CA GLU A 93 -5.58 28.19 -10.17
C GLU A 93 -4.51 28.80 -9.22
N GLY A 94 -3.89 27.98 -8.38
CA GLY A 94 -3.04 28.42 -7.27
C GLY A 94 -1.57 28.73 -7.61
N SER A 95 -0.99 28.17 -8.69
CA SER A 95 0.33 28.53 -9.28
C SER A 95 0.70 27.59 -10.45
N ALA A 96 1.92 27.73 -10.98
CA ALA A 96 2.52 26.71 -11.86
C ALA A 96 2.53 25.32 -11.20
N LEU A 97 2.35 24.29 -12.02
CA LEU A 97 2.37 22.88 -11.61
C LEU A 97 3.74 22.52 -10.99
N GLY A 98 3.71 21.72 -9.92
CA GLY A 98 4.91 21.33 -9.18
C GLY A 98 4.59 20.40 -8.00
N PRO A 99 5.55 20.12 -7.11
CA PRO A 99 5.33 19.24 -5.97
C PRO A 99 4.40 19.87 -4.92
N ILE A 100 3.46 19.09 -4.40
CA ILE A 100 2.49 19.52 -3.39
C ILE A 100 2.59 18.60 -2.19
N VAL A 101 2.89 19.21 -1.03
CA VAL A 101 2.73 18.53 0.24
C VAL A 101 1.24 18.52 0.60
N LEU A 102 0.64 17.34 0.60
CA LEU A 102 -0.73 17.13 1.05
C LEU A 102 -0.68 16.67 2.50
N LEU A 103 -1.18 17.49 3.42
CA LEU A 103 -1.35 17.05 4.81
C LEU A 103 -2.59 16.17 4.88
N VAL A 104 -2.38 14.90 5.20
CA VAL A 104 -3.40 13.87 5.19
C VAL A 104 -3.66 13.35 6.59
N ASP A 105 -4.87 12.85 6.78
CA ASP A 105 -5.21 11.91 7.81
C ASP A 105 -5.99 10.74 7.18
N ARG A 106 -6.88 10.09 7.94
CA ARG A 106 -7.68 8.95 7.45
C ARG A 106 -9.08 9.38 6.97
N SER A 107 -9.25 10.64 6.60
CA SER A 107 -10.53 11.20 6.11
C SER A 107 -10.76 10.95 4.62
N LEU A 108 -12.03 11.06 4.21
CA LEU A 108 -12.43 11.07 2.80
C LEU A 108 -11.86 12.30 2.05
N ASP A 109 -11.72 13.44 2.75
CA ASP A 109 -11.05 14.64 2.23
C ASP A 109 -9.60 14.34 1.82
N SER A 110 -8.87 13.50 2.58
CA SER A 110 -7.50 13.08 2.22
C SER A 110 -7.45 12.25 0.94
N VAL A 111 -8.46 11.40 0.71
CA VAL A 111 -8.59 10.60 -0.52
C VAL A 111 -8.89 11.51 -1.72
N ALA A 112 -9.88 12.41 -1.59
CA ALA A 112 -10.21 13.38 -2.64
C ALA A 112 -9.02 14.32 -2.94
N GLY A 113 -8.29 14.72 -1.90
CA GLY A 113 -7.07 15.52 -2.01
C GLY A 113 -5.98 14.84 -2.82
N ALA A 114 -5.66 13.59 -2.49
CA ALA A 114 -4.67 12.81 -3.23
C ALA A 114 -5.04 12.66 -4.71
N LEU A 115 -6.31 12.31 -4.98
CA LEU A 115 -6.82 12.21 -6.35
C LEU A 115 -6.77 13.56 -7.08
N GLY A 116 -7.11 14.67 -6.42
CA GLY A 116 -7.11 16.00 -7.01
C GLY A 116 -5.70 16.53 -7.33
N VAL A 117 -4.72 16.29 -6.45
CA VAL A 117 -3.31 16.63 -6.69
C VAL A 117 -2.79 15.90 -7.94
N LEU A 118 -3.02 14.59 -7.99
CA LEU A 118 -2.63 13.79 -9.15
C LEU A 118 -3.43 14.20 -10.40
N TRP A 119 -4.73 14.49 -10.29
CA TRP A 119 -5.56 15.00 -11.38
C TRP A 119 -4.99 16.27 -12.00
N ALA A 120 -4.55 17.21 -11.17
CA ALA A 120 -3.90 18.44 -11.60
C ALA A 120 -2.51 18.22 -12.22
N GLY A 121 -1.99 16.99 -12.27
CA GLY A 121 -0.66 16.71 -12.81
C GLY A 121 0.44 17.26 -11.90
N SER A 122 0.16 17.43 -10.61
CA SER A 122 1.14 17.82 -9.60
C SER A 122 1.68 16.59 -8.87
N MET A 123 2.95 16.64 -8.49
CA MET A 123 3.59 15.55 -7.73
C MET A 123 3.02 15.52 -6.30
N LEU A 124 2.48 14.38 -5.89
CA LEU A 124 1.85 14.15 -4.60
C LEU A 124 2.88 13.77 -3.53
N ILE A 125 2.91 14.52 -2.43
CA ILE A 125 3.73 14.21 -1.24
C ILE A 125 2.80 14.12 -0.03
N PRO A 126 2.22 12.94 0.26
CA PRO A 126 1.30 12.78 1.39
C PRO A 126 2.10 12.76 2.70
N VAL A 127 1.76 13.64 3.63
CA VAL A 127 2.41 13.77 4.94
C VAL A 127 1.36 13.71 6.04
N ASP A 128 1.59 12.93 7.10
CA ASP A 128 0.66 12.87 8.23
C ASP A 128 0.56 14.26 8.87
N ALA A 129 -0.66 14.77 8.97
CA ALA A 129 -0.96 16.08 9.50
C ALA A 129 -0.64 16.21 11.00
N GLY A 130 -0.37 15.10 11.70
CA GLY A 130 0.11 15.04 13.08
C GLY A 130 1.62 15.19 13.24
N GLU A 131 2.39 15.16 12.15
CA GLU A 131 3.85 15.32 12.20
C GLU A 131 4.26 16.69 12.74
N PRO A 132 5.41 16.79 13.44
CA PRO A 132 5.95 18.07 13.87
C PRO A 132 6.12 19.06 12.71
N THR A 133 5.90 20.35 12.97
CA THR A 133 6.02 21.40 11.96
C THR A 133 7.38 21.39 11.26
N ASP A 134 8.47 21.18 12.00
CA ASP A 134 9.82 21.12 11.43
C ASP A 134 9.99 19.94 10.48
N ARG A 135 9.32 18.82 10.75
CA ARG A 135 9.30 17.65 9.88
C ARG A 135 8.58 17.94 8.55
N ILE A 136 7.44 18.63 8.61
CA ILE A 136 6.70 19.06 7.42
C ILE A 136 7.55 20.03 6.57
N ARG A 137 8.24 21.00 7.21
CA ARG A 137 9.16 21.91 6.53
C ARG A 137 10.33 21.19 5.88
N GLU A 138 10.94 20.25 6.58
CA GLU A 138 12.05 19.44 6.06
C GLU A 138 11.61 18.70 4.79
N VAL A 139 10.45 18.04 4.82
CA VAL A 139 9.87 17.35 3.66
C VAL A 139 9.63 18.33 2.50
N ALA A 140 8.95 19.45 2.75
CA ALA A 140 8.66 20.45 1.73
C ALA A 140 9.94 21.01 1.10
N GLY A 141 10.94 21.36 1.93
CA GLY A 141 12.23 21.88 1.49
C GLY A 141 13.01 20.88 0.64
N ARG A 142 12.99 19.59 0.99
CA ARG A 142 13.59 18.51 0.18
C ARG A 142 12.88 18.30 -1.15
N CYS A 143 11.58 18.51 -1.20
CA CYS A 143 10.82 18.44 -2.46
C CYS A 143 10.88 19.76 -3.25
N GLY A 144 11.66 20.75 -2.80
CA GLY A 144 11.77 22.04 -3.48
C GLY A 144 10.45 22.83 -3.55
N THR A 145 9.52 22.59 -2.62
CA THR A 145 8.19 23.23 -2.63
C THR A 145 7.91 23.97 -1.34
N THR A 146 7.15 25.05 -1.47
CA THR A 146 6.55 25.78 -0.36
C THR A 146 5.04 25.57 -0.29
N ARG A 147 4.42 24.90 -1.27
CA ARG A 147 2.97 24.72 -1.33
C ARG A 147 2.53 23.53 -0.49
N VAL A 148 1.57 23.78 0.39
CA VAL A 148 0.99 22.78 1.27
C VAL A 148 -0.53 22.87 1.17
N VAL A 149 -1.20 21.74 0.91
CA VAL A 149 -2.65 21.64 0.97
C VAL A 149 -3.02 20.85 2.23
N ASP A 150 -3.83 21.42 3.12
CA ASP A 150 -4.26 20.75 4.35
C ASP A 150 -5.66 20.12 4.18
N ALA A 151 -5.73 18.79 4.12
CA ALA A 151 -6.98 18.05 4.01
C ALA A 151 -7.70 17.85 5.36
N THR A 152 -7.11 18.26 6.47
CA THR A 152 -7.59 17.94 7.83
C THR A 152 -8.38 19.07 8.49
N ALA A 153 -8.47 20.25 7.85
CA ALA A 153 -9.11 21.46 8.37
C ALA A 153 -8.63 21.89 9.78
N ARG A 154 -7.42 21.48 10.18
CA ARG A 154 -6.84 21.83 11.48
C ARG A 154 -6.23 23.24 11.42
N PRO A 155 -6.38 24.07 12.47
CA PRO A 155 -5.66 25.35 12.53
C PRO A 155 -4.14 25.11 12.55
N ARG A 156 -3.40 25.78 11.66
CA ARG A 156 -1.93 25.65 11.53
C ARG A 156 -1.19 26.96 11.79
N PRO A 157 -1.12 27.45 13.04
CA PRO A 157 -0.47 28.72 13.34
C PRO A 157 1.06 28.71 13.13
N LEU A 158 1.69 27.55 12.89
CA LEU A 158 3.14 27.40 13.00
C LEU A 158 3.89 27.03 11.71
N LEU A 159 3.26 26.90 10.53
CA LEU A 159 3.97 26.57 9.28
C LEU A 159 4.56 27.81 8.57
N THR A 160 5.24 28.69 9.31
CA THR A 160 5.94 29.85 8.73
C THR A 160 6.92 29.41 7.64
N GLY A 161 6.92 30.15 6.52
CA GLY A 161 7.72 29.86 5.32
C GLY A 161 7.03 28.92 4.32
N LEU A 162 5.88 28.35 4.65
CA LEU A 162 5.07 27.55 3.74
C LEU A 162 3.76 28.27 3.41
N HIS A 163 3.32 28.13 2.17
CA HIS A 163 2.00 28.56 1.70
C HIS A 163 1.01 27.42 1.95
N VAL A 164 0.35 27.48 3.11
CA VAL A 164 -0.63 26.48 3.52
C VAL A 164 -2.02 26.94 3.13
N GLU A 165 -2.67 26.19 2.26
CA GLU A 165 -4.07 26.38 1.89
C GLU A 165 -4.94 25.23 2.41
N PRO A 166 -6.13 25.50 2.97
CA PRO A 166 -7.08 24.43 3.25
C PRO A 166 -7.54 23.81 1.93
N ILE A 167 -7.79 22.50 1.94
CA ILE A 167 -8.43 21.84 0.81
C ILE A 167 -9.85 22.42 0.59
N THR A 168 -10.23 22.63 -0.67
CA THR A 168 -11.63 22.93 -1.00
C THR A 168 -12.51 21.72 -0.68
N ARG A 169 -13.70 21.99 -0.16
CA ARG A 169 -14.76 21.00 0.08
C ARG A 169 -15.90 21.12 -0.93
N ASP A 170 -15.69 21.93 -1.96
CA ASP A 170 -16.63 22.05 -3.06
C ASP A 170 -16.71 20.75 -3.85
N THR A 171 -17.78 20.62 -4.63
CA THR A 171 -17.95 19.54 -5.59
C THR A 171 -18.28 20.14 -6.95
N ILE A 172 -17.57 19.69 -7.98
CA ILE A 172 -17.86 20.05 -9.36
C ILE A 172 -18.76 18.97 -9.96
N GLY A 173 -19.85 19.38 -10.63
CA GLY A 173 -20.72 18.46 -11.35
C GLY A 173 -20.02 17.83 -12.56
N LEU A 174 -20.40 16.59 -12.90
CA LEU A 174 -19.78 15.75 -13.93
C LEU A 174 -19.52 16.47 -15.28
N SER A 175 -20.43 17.34 -15.70
CA SER A 175 -20.33 18.08 -16.98
C SER A 175 -19.34 19.25 -16.97
N HIS A 176 -18.79 19.61 -15.81
CA HIS A 176 -17.91 20.77 -15.62
C HIS A 176 -16.53 20.38 -15.09
N TRP A 177 -16.21 19.09 -15.06
CA TRP A 177 -14.89 18.64 -14.62
C TRP A 177 -13.80 19.18 -15.55
N PRO A 178 -12.68 19.68 -14.99
CA PRO A 178 -11.53 20.03 -15.80
C PRO A 178 -10.94 18.76 -16.45
N GLU A 179 -10.39 18.90 -17.65
CA GLU A 179 -9.66 17.80 -18.27
C GLU A 179 -8.47 17.39 -17.38
N PRO A 180 -8.27 16.09 -17.13
CA PRO A 180 -7.12 15.63 -16.34
C PRO A 180 -5.80 15.99 -17.03
N THR A 181 -4.89 16.57 -16.26
CA THR A 181 -3.59 17.06 -16.78
C THR A 181 -2.44 16.12 -16.48
N MET A 182 -2.65 15.05 -15.69
CA MET A 182 -1.63 14.04 -15.48
C MET A 182 -1.15 13.41 -16.79
N ARG A 183 0.12 13.04 -16.83
CA ARG A 183 0.77 12.37 -17.96
C ARG A 183 1.27 11.01 -17.49
N ARG A 184 1.26 10.04 -18.41
CA ARG A 184 1.97 8.76 -18.26
C ARG A 184 3.46 8.96 -18.51
N GLY A 185 4.24 7.94 -18.17
CA GLY A 185 5.66 7.86 -18.43
C GLY A 185 6.50 8.08 -17.18
N ASP A 186 7.81 8.16 -17.40
CA ASP A 186 8.85 8.03 -16.37
C ASP A 186 9.03 9.30 -15.52
N THR A 187 8.02 10.16 -15.43
CA THR A 187 8.08 11.34 -14.57
C THR A 187 7.58 10.97 -13.17
N PRO A 188 8.38 11.17 -12.12
CA PRO A 188 7.93 10.94 -10.76
C PRO A 188 6.73 11.83 -10.42
N MET A 189 5.66 11.21 -9.94
CA MET A 189 4.39 11.85 -9.59
C MET A 189 4.01 11.64 -8.12
N LEU A 190 4.77 10.82 -7.40
CA LEU A 190 4.55 10.51 -6.00
C LEU A 190 5.89 10.44 -5.26
N VAL A 191 5.95 11.04 -4.08
CA VAL A 191 7.06 10.85 -3.14
C VAL A 191 6.54 10.34 -1.81
N LEU A 192 6.98 9.15 -1.41
CA LEU A 192 6.66 8.59 -0.11
C LEU A 192 7.89 8.68 0.81
N PHE A 193 7.77 9.43 1.90
CA PHE A 193 8.82 9.51 2.90
C PHE A 193 8.75 8.34 3.88
N THR A 194 9.84 7.58 3.97
CA THR A 194 9.99 6.46 4.90
C THR A 194 10.97 6.80 6.02
N SER A 195 10.84 6.15 7.18
CA SER A 195 11.83 6.26 8.25
C SER A 195 13.15 5.63 7.80
N GLY A 196 14.19 6.44 7.62
CA GLY A 196 15.52 5.95 7.30
C GLY A 196 16.22 5.38 8.53
N SER A 197 17.03 4.34 8.33
CA SER A 197 17.86 3.73 9.39
C SER A 197 18.91 4.70 9.96
N THR A 198 19.27 5.74 9.19
CA THR A 198 20.18 6.83 9.58
C THR A 198 19.48 7.94 10.39
N GLY A 199 18.19 7.81 10.67
CA GLY A 199 17.36 8.81 11.35
C GLY A 199 16.85 9.93 10.44
N ARG A 200 17.47 10.14 9.27
CA ARG A 200 16.93 11.02 8.22
C ARG A 200 15.97 10.22 7.35
N ALA A 201 14.75 10.71 7.19
CA ALA A 201 13.79 10.04 6.32
C ALA A 201 14.29 10.04 4.87
N LYS A 202 13.83 9.08 4.06
CA LYS A 202 14.16 8.99 2.64
C LYS A 202 12.88 9.10 1.82
N GLY A 203 12.87 9.97 0.81
CA GLY A 203 11.73 10.13 -0.09
C GLY A 203 11.90 9.18 -1.27
N VAL A 204 11.03 8.19 -1.40
CA VAL A 204 11.04 7.25 -2.52
C VAL A 204 10.21 7.82 -3.66
N LEU A 205 10.83 7.98 -4.83
CA LEU A 205 10.22 8.54 -6.05
C LEU A 205 9.46 7.45 -6.81
N ARG A 206 8.21 7.73 -7.19
CA ARG A 206 7.36 6.80 -7.94
C ARG A 206 6.59 7.50 -9.05
N THR A 207 6.27 6.77 -10.10
CA THR A 207 5.46 7.24 -11.22
C THR A 207 3.98 6.92 -11.02
N LEU A 208 3.12 7.36 -11.95
CA LEU A 208 1.73 6.89 -12.01
C LEU A 208 1.62 5.48 -12.59
N ASP A 209 2.58 5.06 -13.41
CA ASP A 209 2.61 3.73 -14.00
C ASP A 209 2.87 2.67 -12.91
N ASP A 210 3.73 2.96 -11.92
CA ASP A 210 3.91 2.14 -10.70
C ASP A 210 2.58 1.76 -10.01
N LEU A 211 1.67 2.74 -9.89
CA LEU A 211 0.36 2.54 -9.26
C LEU A 211 -0.59 1.76 -10.17
N ASN A 212 -0.48 1.95 -11.48
CA ASN A 212 -1.32 1.30 -12.47
C ASN A 212 -0.94 -0.19 -12.65
N GLU A 213 0.34 -0.47 -12.71
CA GLU A 213 0.91 -1.82 -12.78
C GLU A 213 0.46 -2.65 -11.60
N LEU A 214 0.49 -2.08 -10.40
CA LEU A 214 0.01 -2.74 -9.19
C LEU A 214 -1.42 -3.29 -9.36
N VAL A 215 -2.33 -2.47 -9.90
CA VAL A 215 -3.73 -2.86 -10.16
C VAL A 215 -3.79 -3.97 -11.21
N ILE A 216 -3.07 -3.81 -12.32
CA ILE A 216 -3.08 -4.78 -13.43
C ILE A 216 -2.55 -6.14 -12.98
N LEU A 217 -1.46 -6.16 -12.20
CA LEU A 217 -0.88 -7.38 -11.65
C LEU A 217 -1.80 -8.03 -10.63
N GLY A 218 -2.42 -7.20 -9.79
CA GLY A 218 -3.45 -7.65 -8.89
C GLY A 218 -4.58 -8.35 -9.63
N GLU A 219 -5.12 -7.73 -10.69
CA GLU A 219 -6.24 -8.26 -11.48
C GLU A 219 -5.88 -9.55 -12.20
N ARG A 220 -4.70 -9.60 -12.82
CA ARG A 220 -4.24 -10.76 -13.59
C ARG A 220 -3.87 -11.95 -12.69
N SER A 221 -3.22 -11.69 -11.56
CA SER A 221 -2.78 -12.77 -10.67
C SER A 221 -3.91 -13.28 -9.78
N GLN A 222 -4.88 -12.44 -9.42
CA GLN A 222 -5.91 -12.74 -8.43
C GLN A 222 -5.35 -13.35 -7.13
N THR A 223 -4.12 -12.95 -6.76
CA THR A 223 -3.43 -13.51 -5.58
C THR A 223 -3.54 -12.61 -4.36
N PHE A 224 -3.52 -11.29 -4.56
CA PHE A 224 -3.54 -10.27 -3.51
C PHE A 224 -4.58 -9.16 -3.74
N TYR A 225 -5.09 -9.04 -4.96
CA TYR A 225 -6.11 -8.08 -5.34
C TYR A 225 -7.34 -8.81 -5.85
N PHE A 226 -8.50 -8.35 -5.40
CA PHE A 226 -9.78 -8.88 -5.82
C PHE A 226 -10.76 -7.72 -5.97
N PRO A 227 -11.60 -7.72 -7.03
CA PRO A 227 -12.57 -6.65 -7.24
C PRO A 227 -13.74 -6.78 -6.26
N CYS A 228 -13.51 -6.39 -5.00
CA CYS A 228 -14.40 -6.63 -3.86
C CYS A 228 -14.45 -5.43 -2.91
N ARG A 229 -15.45 -5.42 -2.01
CA ARG A 229 -15.59 -4.35 -1.02
C ARG A 229 -14.47 -4.47 0.02
N THR A 230 -13.67 -3.43 0.14
CA THR A 230 -12.41 -3.48 0.91
C THR A 230 -12.41 -2.44 2.03
N ALA A 231 -12.06 -2.85 3.24
CA ALA A 231 -11.74 -1.93 4.33
C ALA A 231 -10.23 -1.74 4.46
N VAL A 232 -9.79 -0.49 4.52
CA VAL A 232 -8.39 -0.06 4.57
C VAL A 232 -8.12 0.62 5.91
N PHE A 233 -7.15 0.10 6.66
CA PHE A 233 -6.80 0.61 8.01
C PHE A 233 -5.48 1.38 8.07
N MET A 234 -4.75 1.40 6.96
CA MET A 234 -3.45 2.06 6.84
C MET A 234 -3.63 3.45 6.23
N PRO A 235 -2.89 4.47 6.70
CA PRO A 235 -3.01 5.82 6.16
C PRO A 235 -2.33 5.91 4.78
N ILE A 236 -2.81 6.82 3.93
CA ILE A 236 -2.37 6.93 2.52
C ILE A 236 -0.94 7.47 2.34
N ASN A 237 -0.34 8.04 3.40
CA ASN A 237 1.08 8.41 3.41
C ASN A 237 2.01 7.20 3.61
N TRP A 238 1.47 6.03 3.94
CA TRP A 238 2.21 4.77 3.91
C TRP A 238 1.89 4.06 2.62
N LEU A 239 2.90 3.46 1.98
CA LEU A 239 2.70 2.74 0.72
C LEU A 239 1.59 1.69 0.83
N GLY A 240 1.52 0.94 1.93
CA GLY A 240 0.47 -0.06 2.13
C GLY A 240 -0.94 0.53 2.16
N GLY A 241 -1.13 1.71 2.74
CA GLY A 241 -2.43 2.40 2.74
C GLY A 241 -2.78 3.01 1.40
N LEU A 242 -1.79 3.58 0.71
CA LEU A 242 -1.95 4.04 -0.67
C LEU A 242 -2.37 2.90 -1.60
N ASN A 243 -1.63 1.78 -1.57
CA ASN A 243 -1.88 0.60 -2.39
C ASN A 243 -3.24 -0.03 -2.07
N ALA A 244 -3.59 -0.18 -0.79
CA ALA A 244 -4.90 -0.67 -0.38
C ALA A 244 -6.06 0.22 -0.87
N GLY A 245 -5.88 1.55 -0.83
CA GLY A 245 -6.82 2.50 -1.39
C GLY A 245 -6.93 2.39 -2.91
N VAL A 246 -5.81 2.32 -3.62
CA VAL A 246 -5.73 2.14 -5.07
C VAL A 246 -6.44 0.85 -5.49
N PHE A 247 -6.18 -0.27 -4.81
CA PHE A 247 -6.87 -1.53 -5.03
C PHE A 247 -8.38 -1.37 -4.85
N GLY A 248 -8.81 -0.95 -3.67
CA GLY A 248 -10.22 -0.83 -3.34
C GLY A 248 -10.96 0.03 -4.37
N LEU A 249 -10.45 1.23 -4.65
CA LEU A 249 -11.08 2.18 -5.56
C LEU A 249 -11.06 1.72 -7.03
N SER A 250 -10.01 1.04 -7.45
CA SER A 250 -9.87 0.55 -8.83
C SER A 250 -10.80 -0.63 -9.14
N SER A 251 -11.43 -1.23 -8.13
CA SER A 251 -12.31 -2.39 -8.31
C SER A 251 -13.68 -2.05 -8.90
N GLY A 252 -14.02 -0.76 -8.95
CA GLY A 252 -15.39 -0.31 -9.19
C GLY A 252 -16.35 -0.68 -8.05
N ARG A 253 -15.83 -1.22 -6.95
CA ARG A 253 -16.56 -1.51 -5.71
C ARG A 253 -16.26 -0.44 -4.66
N PHE A 254 -16.98 -0.59 -3.56
CA PHE A 254 -16.95 0.31 -2.43
C PHE A 254 -15.74 0.08 -1.51
N THR A 255 -15.04 1.15 -1.15
CA THR A 255 -13.87 1.13 -0.25
C THR A 255 -14.17 1.85 1.06
N VAL A 256 -13.80 1.26 2.19
CA VAL A 256 -14.04 1.84 3.52
C VAL A 256 -12.70 2.20 4.15
N PHE A 257 -12.41 3.48 4.35
CA PHE A 257 -11.23 3.91 5.10
C PHE A 257 -11.58 3.95 6.59
N VAL A 258 -10.85 3.20 7.40
CA VAL A 258 -11.12 3.06 8.83
C VAL A 258 -9.95 3.62 9.61
N ASP A 259 -10.24 4.53 10.55
CA ASP A 259 -9.27 5.00 11.53
C ASP A 259 -9.27 4.07 12.76
N PRO A 260 -8.31 3.14 12.89
CA PRO A 260 -8.32 2.20 14.01
C PRO A 260 -8.21 2.91 15.37
N THR A 261 -7.64 4.13 15.43
CA THR A 261 -7.53 4.87 16.69
C THR A 261 -8.87 5.38 17.21
N LYS A 262 -9.87 5.49 16.33
CA LYS A 262 -11.22 5.99 16.65
C LYS A 262 -12.29 4.91 16.53
N SER A 263 -12.03 3.87 15.75
CA SER A 263 -13.05 2.91 15.29
C SER A 263 -12.78 1.47 15.70
N LEU A 264 -11.73 1.18 16.48
CA LEU A 264 -11.49 -0.15 17.04
C LEU A 264 -12.42 -0.42 18.25
N THR A 265 -13.72 -0.44 17.98
CA THR A 265 -14.79 -0.73 18.94
C THR A 265 -15.27 -2.18 18.78
N ASN A 266 -15.97 -2.71 19.78
CA ASN A 266 -16.48 -4.09 19.75
C ASN A 266 -17.48 -4.35 18.60
N ASP A 267 -18.14 -3.33 18.08
CA ASP A 267 -19.09 -3.44 16.98
C ASP A 267 -18.47 -3.24 15.58
N LEU A 268 -17.16 -2.96 15.48
CA LEU A 268 -16.49 -2.70 14.21
C LEU A 268 -16.74 -3.81 13.17
N LEU A 269 -16.53 -5.07 13.53
CA LEU A 269 -16.72 -6.20 12.61
C LEU A 269 -18.20 -6.35 12.18
N ALA A 270 -19.14 -6.04 13.06
CA ALA A 270 -20.56 -6.04 12.73
C ALA A 270 -20.89 -4.92 11.72
N ARG A 271 -20.37 -3.70 11.94
CA ARG A 271 -20.54 -2.58 11.00
C ARG A 271 -19.94 -2.88 9.63
N LEU A 272 -18.74 -3.45 9.58
CA LEU A 272 -18.12 -3.87 8.33
C LEU A 272 -18.92 -4.96 7.62
N THR A 273 -19.54 -5.88 8.38
CA THR A 273 -20.46 -6.88 7.85
C THR A 273 -21.72 -6.25 7.25
N THR A 274 -22.31 -5.25 7.92
CA THR A 274 -23.46 -4.50 7.40
C THR A 274 -23.14 -3.76 6.10
N LEU A 275 -21.92 -3.21 5.98
CA LEU A 275 -21.43 -2.61 4.74
C LEU A 275 -21.11 -3.66 3.65
N GLY A 276 -21.12 -4.94 4.01
CA GLY A 276 -20.81 -6.05 3.12
C GLY A 276 -19.34 -6.12 2.75
N VAL A 277 -18.44 -5.64 3.60
CA VAL A 277 -17.00 -5.72 3.39
C VAL A 277 -16.56 -7.17 3.29
N GLU A 278 -15.75 -7.47 2.27
CA GLU A 278 -15.26 -8.80 1.93
C GLU A 278 -13.77 -8.96 2.24
N GLN A 279 -13.02 -7.86 2.18
CA GLN A 279 -11.58 -7.84 2.39
C GLN A 279 -11.18 -6.78 3.42
N LEU A 280 -10.28 -7.15 4.33
CA LEU A 280 -9.64 -6.22 5.25
C LEU A 280 -8.16 -6.10 4.91
N MET A 281 -7.66 -4.87 4.74
CA MET A 281 -6.25 -4.58 4.50
C MET A 281 -5.67 -3.77 5.67
N MET A 282 -4.75 -4.38 6.43
CA MET A 282 -4.28 -3.83 7.70
C MET A 282 -2.85 -4.24 8.04
N PRO A 283 -2.16 -3.56 8.98
CA PRO A 283 -0.92 -4.09 9.56
C PRO A 283 -1.19 -5.39 10.33
N ALA A 284 -0.21 -6.29 10.39
CA ALA A 284 -0.35 -7.54 11.16
C ALA A 284 -0.61 -7.29 12.66
N SER A 285 -0.04 -6.23 13.22
CA SER A 285 -0.33 -5.79 14.59
C SER A 285 -1.81 -5.48 14.83
N LEU A 286 -2.51 -4.92 13.83
CA LEU A 286 -3.95 -4.68 13.93
C LEU A 286 -4.76 -5.98 13.83
N LEU A 287 -4.35 -6.92 12.96
CA LEU A 287 -4.95 -8.26 12.90
C LEU A 287 -4.88 -8.93 14.27
N ARG A 288 -3.71 -8.91 14.92
CA ARG A 288 -3.53 -9.44 16.29
C ARG A 288 -4.42 -8.75 17.30
N ALA A 289 -4.53 -7.42 17.24
CA ALA A 289 -5.37 -6.65 18.15
C ALA A 289 -6.86 -7.02 18.00
N ILE A 290 -7.35 -7.16 16.77
CA ILE A 290 -8.73 -7.57 16.48
C ILE A 290 -8.97 -9.02 16.93
N SER A 291 -8.07 -9.94 16.58
CA SER A 291 -8.22 -11.36 16.94
C SER A 291 -8.12 -11.61 18.44
N SER A 292 -7.30 -10.85 19.17
CA SER A 292 -7.16 -10.99 20.63
C SER A 292 -8.36 -10.42 21.39
N ASN A 293 -8.94 -9.33 20.88
CA ASN A 293 -10.12 -8.68 21.46
C ASN A 293 -11.39 -9.09 20.71
N ARG A 294 -11.54 -10.38 20.40
CA ARG A 294 -12.68 -10.90 19.66
C ARG A 294 -13.98 -10.38 20.29
N PRO A 295 -14.77 -9.56 19.58
CA PRO A 295 -16.02 -9.09 20.13
C PRO A 295 -16.96 -10.25 20.40
N SER A 296 -17.73 -10.18 21.49
CA SER A 296 -18.79 -11.13 21.80
C SER A 296 -19.82 -11.16 20.66
N GLY A 297 -19.69 -12.09 19.71
CA GLY A 297 -20.52 -12.13 18.51
C GLY A 297 -20.14 -13.24 17.54
N SER A 298 -21.02 -13.48 16.56
CA SER A 298 -20.73 -14.34 15.43
C SER A 298 -19.60 -13.77 14.59
N ALA A 299 -18.81 -14.64 13.96
CA ALA A 299 -17.83 -14.22 12.97
C ALA A 299 -18.48 -13.35 11.87
N PRO A 300 -17.78 -12.33 11.34
CA PRO A 300 -18.28 -11.48 10.27
C PRO A 300 -18.60 -12.32 9.03
N SER A 301 -19.87 -12.36 8.63
CA SER A 301 -20.36 -13.31 7.62
C SER A 301 -19.92 -12.98 6.19
N THR A 302 -19.49 -11.74 5.91
CA THR A 302 -19.09 -11.30 4.56
C THR A 302 -17.59 -11.28 4.34
N VAL A 303 -16.79 -11.18 5.40
CA VAL A 303 -15.32 -11.12 5.29
C VAL A 303 -14.79 -12.49 4.87
N ARG A 304 -13.95 -12.52 3.84
CA ARG A 304 -13.31 -13.72 3.28
C ARG A 304 -11.80 -13.59 3.12
N ARG A 305 -11.27 -12.36 3.16
CA ARG A 305 -9.86 -12.07 2.88
C ARG A 305 -9.27 -11.12 3.91
N LEU A 306 -8.14 -11.50 4.48
CA LEU A 306 -7.37 -10.71 5.43
C LEU A 306 -5.98 -10.49 4.84
N ALA A 307 -5.71 -9.30 4.32
CA ALA A 307 -4.44 -8.96 3.72
C ALA A 307 -3.61 -8.10 4.69
N THR A 308 -2.38 -8.52 4.94
CA THR A 308 -1.47 -7.87 5.88
C THR A 308 -0.18 -7.42 5.21
N MET A 309 0.38 -6.33 5.71
CA MET A 309 1.65 -5.77 5.24
C MET A 309 2.44 -5.17 6.41
N GLY A 310 3.76 -5.13 6.29
CA GLY A 310 4.66 -4.33 7.13
C GLY A 310 5.32 -5.07 8.29
N ASP A 311 4.70 -6.10 8.85
CA ASP A 311 5.28 -6.92 9.92
C ASP A 311 5.21 -8.40 9.58
N ALA A 312 6.13 -9.17 10.17
CA ALA A 312 6.09 -10.63 10.15
C ALA A 312 4.76 -11.16 10.72
N LEU A 313 4.17 -12.15 10.02
CA LEU A 313 3.09 -12.98 10.54
C LEU A 313 3.63 -14.32 11.02
N TYR A 314 2.93 -14.93 11.97
CA TYR A 314 3.18 -16.27 12.48
C TYR A 314 1.96 -17.15 12.21
N TRP A 315 2.14 -18.46 12.17
CA TRP A 315 1.01 -19.39 12.04
C TRP A 315 -0.02 -19.25 13.17
N ALA A 316 0.42 -18.86 14.38
CA ALA A 316 -0.48 -18.51 15.47
C ALA A 316 -1.41 -17.32 15.15
N ASP A 317 -0.96 -16.37 14.32
CA ASP A 317 -1.82 -15.26 13.87
C ASP A 317 -2.89 -15.76 12.89
N VAL A 318 -2.56 -16.74 12.04
CA VAL A 318 -3.50 -17.38 11.09
C VAL A 318 -4.54 -18.19 11.84
N GLU A 319 -4.15 -18.94 12.87
CA GLU A 319 -5.05 -19.67 13.75
C GLU A 319 -5.99 -18.72 14.50
N ALA A 320 -5.45 -17.64 15.08
CA ALA A 320 -6.26 -16.62 15.76
C ALA A 320 -7.24 -15.92 14.79
N ALA A 321 -6.82 -15.69 13.55
CA ALA A 321 -7.69 -15.17 12.50
C ALA A 321 -8.82 -16.16 12.15
N ALA A 322 -8.51 -17.46 12.00
CA ALA A 322 -9.52 -18.50 11.78
C ALA A 322 -10.59 -18.51 12.89
N ALA A 323 -10.14 -18.41 14.15
CA ALA A 323 -11.03 -18.36 15.30
C ALA A 323 -11.91 -17.11 15.31
N CYS A 324 -11.36 -15.95 14.95
CA CYS A 324 -12.07 -14.67 14.98
C CYS A 324 -13.01 -14.45 13.79
N PHE A 325 -12.57 -14.79 12.58
CA PHE A 325 -13.25 -14.47 11.32
C PHE A 325 -13.98 -15.67 10.70
N GLY A 326 -13.80 -16.87 11.24
CA GLY A 326 -14.40 -18.10 10.74
C GLY A 326 -13.45 -18.88 9.82
N PRO A 327 -13.78 -20.15 9.51
CA PRO A 327 -12.89 -21.05 8.79
C PRO A 327 -12.71 -20.69 7.31
N ASP A 328 -13.67 -19.99 6.70
CA ASP A 328 -13.69 -19.71 5.25
C ASP A 328 -12.88 -18.46 4.85
N VAL A 329 -12.02 -17.94 5.75
CA VAL A 329 -11.16 -16.81 5.42
C VAL A 329 -9.80 -17.27 4.87
N SER A 330 -9.16 -16.37 4.16
CA SER A 330 -7.75 -16.50 3.76
C SER A 330 -6.94 -15.38 4.38
N VAL A 331 -5.71 -15.70 4.76
CA VAL A 331 -4.74 -14.73 5.27
C VAL A 331 -3.65 -14.58 4.23
N THR A 332 -3.51 -13.36 3.71
CA THR A 332 -2.44 -12.97 2.79
C THR A 332 -1.42 -12.13 3.54
N THR A 333 -0.15 -12.52 3.50
CA THR A 333 0.96 -11.63 3.86
C THR A 333 1.62 -11.10 2.60
N MET A 334 1.81 -9.78 2.58
CA MET A 334 2.58 -9.07 1.57
C MET A 334 3.83 -8.52 2.23
N TYR A 335 4.96 -9.08 1.87
CA TYR A 335 6.27 -8.59 2.25
C TYR A 335 6.79 -7.66 1.16
N GLY A 336 7.31 -6.50 1.54
CA GLY A 336 7.97 -5.62 0.60
C GLY A 336 8.43 -4.32 1.22
N ALA A 337 9.23 -3.59 0.47
CA ALA A 337 9.68 -2.26 0.82
C ALA A 337 9.00 -1.21 -0.08
N THR A 338 9.16 0.07 0.28
CA THR A 338 8.56 1.15 -0.51
C THR A 338 9.19 1.24 -1.89
N GLU A 339 10.41 0.75 -2.03
CA GLU A 339 11.24 0.72 -3.23
C GLU A 339 10.71 -0.28 -4.27
N GLY A 340 10.04 -1.37 -3.87
CA GLY A 340 9.46 -2.38 -4.79
C GLY A 340 7.96 -2.57 -4.64
N ASN A 341 7.25 -1.46 -4.50
CA ASN A 341 5.80 -1.37 -4.44
C ASN A 341 5.14 -2.21 -3.33
N GLY A 342 5.90 -2.56 -2.28
CA GLY A 342 5.40 -3.32 -1.14
C GLY A 342 5.10 -4.79 -1.45
N MET A 343 5.56 -5.31 -2.59
CA MET A 343 5.18 -6.65 -3.09
C MET A 343 6.38 -7.53 -3.47
N PHE A 344 7.40 -7.58 -2.63
CA PHE A 344 8.53 -8.50 -2.82
C PHE A 344 8.15 -9.97 -2.69
N GLY A 345 7.24 -10.30 -1.78
CA GLY A 345 6.77 -11.65 -1.54
C GLY A 345 5.30 -11.67 -1.15
N ILE A 346 4.57 -12.65 -1.69
CA ILE A 346 3.15 -12.82 -1.44
C ILE A 346 2.90 -14.27 -1.03
N ASN A 347 2.27 -14.45 0.13
CA ASN A 347 1.80 -15.75 0.58
C ASN A 347 0.35 -15.64 1.02
N THR A 348 -0.53 -16.43 0.40
CA THR A 348 -1.92 -16.57 0.78
C THR A 348 -2.15 -17.97 1.31
N VAL A 349 -2.58 -18.06 2.58
CA VAL A 349 -2.89 -19.31 3.25
C VAL A 349 -4.37 -19.38 3.60
N SER A 350 -4.96 -20.55 3.39
CA SER A 350 -6.31 -20.84 3.88
C SER A 350 -6.30 -20.97 5.40
N THR A 351 -7.38 -20.55 6.07
CA THR A 351 -7.59 -20.86 7.49
C THR A 351 -8.20 -22.25 7.72
N THR A 352 -8.46 -23.01 6.65
CA THR A 352 -8.81 -24.44 6.72
C THR A 352 -7.59 -25.31 6.43
N GLY A 353 -7.14 -26.09 7.41
CA GLY A 353 -6.03 -27.03 7.26
C GLY A 353 -5.16 -27.12 8.50
N PRO A 354 -4.12 -27.97 8.49
CA PRO A 354 -3.14 -27.98 9.57
C PRO A 354 -2.37 -26.67 9.57
N PHE A 355 -2.36 -25.98 10.70
CA PHE A 355 -1.49 -24.83 10.91
C PHE A 355 -0.04 -25.30 11.05
N GLY A 356 0.89 -24.52 10.51
CA GLY A 356 2.32 -24.72 10.75
C GLY A 356 2.76 -24.18 12.12
N ASP A 357 4.07 -24.25 12.38
CA ASP A 357 4.69 -23.66 13.57
C ASP A 357 5.54 -22.44 13.19
N GLY A 358 5.59 -21.44 14.06
CA GLY A 358 6.53 -20.32 13.93
C GLY A 358 6.14 -19.31 12.84
N LEU A 359 7.15 -18.76 12.18
CA LEU A 359 7.01 -17.69 11.20
C LEU A 359 6.24 -18.16 9.96
N LEU A 360 5.27 -17.36 9.51
CA LEU A 360 4.59 -17.57 8.24
C LEU A 360 5.55 -17.17 7.10
N PRO A 361 5.83 -18.05 6.12
CA PRO A 361 6.68 -17.70 5.00
C PRO A 361 6.13 -16.49 4.21
N ILE A 362 7.03 -15.66 3.68
CA ILE A 362 6.67 -14.52 2.82
C ILE A 362 6.17 -14.95 1.43
N GLY A 363 6.30 -16.24 1.11
CA GLY A 363 5.77 -16.85 -0.09
C GLY A 363 6.63 -16.64 -1.32
N CYS A 364 5.97 -16.47 -2.45
CA CYS A 364 6.60 -16.42 -3.75
C CYS A 364 6.64 -14.96 -4.28
N PRO A 365 7.58 -14.59 -5.16
CA PRO A 365 7.70 -13.22 -5.70
C PRO A 365 6.42 -12.72 -6.38
N ALA A 366 6.20 -11.40 -6.36
CA ALA A 366 5.15 -10.82 -7.20
C ALA A 366 5.45 -11.03 -8.70
N PRO A 367 4.43 -11.09 -9.58
CA PRO A 367 4.60 -11.43 -11.00
C PRO A 367 5.47 -10.50 -11.86
N THR A 368 5.96 -9.38 -11.31
CA THR A 368 6.88 -8.44 -11.98
C THR A 368 8.27 -8.41 -11.37
N LEU A 369 8.51 -9.23 -10.36
CA LEU A 369 9.76 -9.24 -9.63
C LEU A 369 10.41 -10.60 -9.72
N THR A 370 11.68 -10.59 -10.09
CA THR A 370 12.57 -11.71 -9.84
C THR A 370 13.28 -11.45 -8.51
N VAL A 371 13.44 -12.51 -7.72
CA VAL A 371 14.15 -12.44 -6.44
C VAL A 371 15.28 -13.44 -6.46
N ARG A 372 16.48 -13.01 -6.09
CA ARG A 372 17.63 -13.88 -5.84
C ARG A 372 18.17 -13.66 -4.43
N LEU A 373 18.86 -14.67 -3.92
CA LEU A 373 19.65 -14.55 -2.70
C LEU A 373 21.09 -14.28 -3.09
N ASP A 374 21.62 -13.16 -2.63
CA ASP A 374 23.04 -12.86 -2.63
C ASP A 374 23.67 -13.40 -1.34
N PHE A 375 24.81 -14.05 -1.49
CA PHE A 375 25.56 -14.66 -0.41
C PHE A 375 26.98 -14.07 -0.31
N ASP A 376 27.33 -13.02 -1.05
CA ASP A 376 28.70 -12.49 -1.08
C ASP A 376 29.18 -11.99 0.29
N ASN A 377 28.27 -11.52 1.13
CA ASN A 377 28.56 -10.96 2.46
C ASN A 377 28.03 -11.81 3.63
N VAL A 378 27.90 -13.13 3.48
CA VAL A 378 27.45 -14.03 4.56
C VAL A 378 28.52 -15.04 4.98
N THR A 379 28.43 -15.53 6.22
CA THR A 379 29.29 -16.62 6.71
C THR A 379 28.98 -17.94 6.01
N ASP A 380 29.91 -18.90 6.06
CA ASP A 380 29.67 -20.25 5.52
C ASP A 380 28.46 -20.92 6.20
N GLU A 381 28.31 -20.75 7.52
CA GLU A 381 27.16 -21.25 8.28
C GLU A 381 25.83 -20.64 7.78
N GLN A 382 25.81 -19.33 7.52
CA GLN A 382 24.64 -18.66 6.96
C GLN A 382 24.31 -19.18 5.56
N ARG A 383 25.33 -19.33 4.71
CA ARG A 383 25.16 -19.88 3.35
C ARG A 383 24.62 -21.30 3.37
N GLU A 384 25.17 -22.16 4.23
CA GLU A 384 24.69 -23.54 4.43
C GLU A 384 23.24 -23.57 4.95
N ALA A 385 22.87 -22.61 5.79
CA ALA A 385 21.50 -22.43 6.28
C ALA A 385 20.55 -21.75 5.27
N GLY A 386 21.03 -21.34 4.09
CA GLY A 386 20.23 -20.63 3.08
C GLY A 386 19.89 -19.19 3.46
N ILE A 387 20.69 -18.56 4.33
CA ILE A 387 20.55 -17.17 4.77
C ILE A 387 21.43 -16.30 3.86
N GLY A 388 20.79 -15.41 3.11
CA GLY A 388 21.41 -14.45 2.19
C GLY A 388 20.72 -13.10 2.22
N GLU A 389 21.28 -12.13 1.51
CA GLU A 389 20.63 -10.85 1.23
C GLU A 389 19.67 -11.02 0.05
N LEU A 390 18.45 -10.48 0.17
CA LEU A 390 17.47 -10.54 -0.91
C LEU A 390 17.76 -9.42 -1.92
N ILE A 391 17.98 -9.82 -3.17
CA ILE A 391 18.14 -8.90 -4.30
C ILE A 391 16.92 -9.03 -5.20
N TYR A 392 16.34 -7.88 -5.53
CA TYR A 392 15.13 -7.75 -6.33
C TYR A 392 15.46 -7.16 -7.68
N ARG A 393 14.81 -7.68 -8.71
CA ARG A 393 14.97 -7.23 -10.08
C ARG A 393 13.60 -7.08 -10.73
N GLY A 394 13.39 -6.00 -11.46
CA GLY A 394 12.15 -5.77 -12.21
C GLY A 394 11.59 -4.37 -11.98
N LEU A 395 10.30 -4.29 -11.69
CA LEU A 395 9.64 -3.00 -11.51
C LEU A 395 9.96 -2.40 -10.12
N LEU A 396 10.93 -1.51 -10.10
CA LEU A 396 11.39 -0.78 -8.91
C LEU A 396 11.02 0.70 -9.03
N SER A 397 11.02 1.39 -7.89
CA SER A 397 10.82 2.85 -7.84
C SER A 397 11.98 3.59 -8.52
N ASP A 398 11.80 4.88 -8.83
CA ASP A 398 12.81 5.74 -9.47
C ASP A 398 13.95 6.17 -8.52
N GLY A 399 14.21 5.39 -7.48
CA GLY A 399 15.19 5.70 -6.44
C GLY A 399 14.70 6.66 -5.36
N TYR A 400 15.67 7.25 -4.69
CA TYR A 400 15.52 8.18 -3.58
C TYR A 400 15.73 9.63 -4.04
N LEU A 401 14.83 10.51 -3.59
CA LEU A 401 14.87 11.95 -3.81
C LEU A 401 16.12 12.58 -3.18
N ASP A 402 16.90 13.26 -4.01
CA ASP A 402 18.10 14.02 -3.66
C ASP A 402 19.14 13.23 -2.84
N ASP A 403 19.31 11.94 -3.16
CA ASP A 403 20.26 11.07 -2.46
C ASP A 403 21.05 10.15 -3.43
N PRO A 404 21.98 10.71 -4.22
CA PRO A 404 22.73 9.96 -5.23
C PRO A 404 23.62 8.87 -4.62
N GLU A 405 24.14 9.07 -3.42
CA GLU A 405 24.97 8.07 -2.72
C GLU A 405 24.14 6.86 -2.32
N LEU A 406 22.96 7.07 -1.71
CA LEU A 406 22.08 5.98 -1.35
C LEU A 406 21.50 5.28 -2.58
N ASN A 407 21.23 6.02 -3.66
CA ASN A 407 20.83 5.44 -4.94
C ASN A 407 21.89 4.49 -5.49
N ALA A 408 23.14 4.93 -5.60
CA ALA A 408 24.24 4.09 -6.07
C ALA A 408 24.49 2.86 -5.19
N LEU A 409 24.16 2.95 -3.89
CA LEU A 409 24.30 1.84 -2.95
C LEU A 409 23.15 0.81 -3.03
N ARG A 410 21.95 1.23 -3.40
CA ARG A 410 20.73 0.41 -3.29
C ARG A 410 20.08 0.03 -4.61
N TYR A 411 20.37 0.78 -5.68
CA TYR A 411 19.87 0.51 -7.01
C TYR A 411 21.07 0.18 -7.91
N GLY A 412 20.93 -0.92 -8.64
CA GLY A 412 21.86 -1.35 -9.67
C GLY A 412 21.15 -1.43 -11.01
N VAL A 413 21.88 -1.85 -12.03
CA VAL A 413 21.31 -2.27 -13.31
C VAL A 413 22.06 -3.54 -13.70
N ASP A 414 21.33 -4.63 -13.93
CA ASP A 414 21.92 -5.88 -14.41
C ASP A 414 22.47 -5.69 -15.84
N PRO A 415 23.39 -6.56 -16.33
CA PRO A 415 24.02 -6.42 -17.65
C PRO A 415 23.04 -6.36 -18.83
N ASP A 416 21.80 -6.85 -18.65
CA ASP A 416 20.74 -6.79 -19.64
C ASP A 416 19.86 -5.53 -19.56
N GLY A 417 20.24 -4.59 -18.70
CA GLY A 417 19.62 -3.26 -18.60
C GLY A 417 18.44 -3.17 -17.65
N VAL A 418 18.08 -4.25 -16.95
CA VAL A 418 16.96 -4.24 -15.99
C VAL A 418 17.43 -3.76 -14.61
N PRO A 419 16.69 -2.86 -13.94
CA PRO A 419 16.98 -2.41 -12.58
C PRO A 419 16.99 -3.51 -11.52
#